data_AF-A0A7R9GW70-F1
#
_entry.id   AF-A0A7R9GW70-F1
#
_cell.length_a   1.000
_cell.length_b   1.000
_cell.length_c   1.000
_cell.angle_alpha   90.00
_cell.angle_beta   90.00
_cell.angle_gamma   90.00
#
_symmetry.space_group_name_H-M   'P 1'
#
loop_
_entity.id
_entity.type
_entity.pdbx_description
1 polymer ?
#
loop_
_entity_poly.entity_id
_entity_poly.type
_entity_poly.pdbx_seq_one_letter_code
_entity_poly.pdbx_strand_id
1 'polypeptide(L)'
;MYRAELVDIEERYSSLQEEAIGKTKKLKKVFGLLMSAKAELADLQHEHQREMEGLLDSVRSLTRELKLQEMIIDSFIPLHYQDKLEQYMHWNEDIGEWQLKCVAYTGNNMRKQLPVHSASHGKEYQPPDMSHVYLTYSSDRAATARASRKGKSAGQGPRPSSYR
;
A
#
# COMPACT_ATOMS: atom_id res chain seq x y z
N MET A 1 35.58 -47.85 18.07
CA MET A 1 35.43 -46.79 17.05
C MET A 1 35.68 -47.27 15.62
N TYR A 2 36.48 -48.31 15.37
CA TYR A 2 36.76 -48.80 13.99
C TYR A 2 35.63 -49.59 13.29
N ARG A 3 34.55 -49.94 14.01
CA ARG A 3 33.47 -50.79 13.47
C ARG A 3 32.40 -50.00 12.71
N ALA A 4 32.32 -48.68 12.90
CA ALA A 4 31.34 -47.83 12.23
C ALA A 4 31.80 -47.39 10.83
N GLU A 5 33.11 -47.26 10.60
CA GLU A 5 33.66 -46.82 9.31
C GLU A 5 33.71 -47.94 8.26
N LEU A 6 33.81 -49.21 8.68
CA LEU A 6 33.77 -50.35 7.75
C LEU A 6 32.38 -50.65 7.20
N VAL A 7 31.32 -50.24 7.91
CA VAL A 7 29.93 -50.41 7.47
C VAL A 7 29.59 -49.47 6.31
N ASP A 8 30.30 -48.34 6.19
CA ASP A 8 30.05 -47.33 5.14
C ASP A 8 30.74 -47.69 3.80
N ILE A 9 31.78 -48.52 3.83
CA ILE A 9 32.53 -48.97 2.64
C ILE A 9 31.99 -50.32 2.11
N GLU A 10 31.24 -51.07 2.92
CA GLU A 10 30.65 -52.36 2.57
C GLU A 10 29.13 -52.26 2.32
N GLU A 11 28.64 -51.15 1.76
CA GLU A 11 27.32 -51.09 1.08
C GLU A 11 27.35 -51.84 -0.27
N ARG A 12 27.97 -53.03 -0.33
CA ARG A 12 27.74 -53.96 -1.43
C ARG A 12 26.44 -54.70 -1.13
N TYR A 13 25.35 -54.20 -1.71
CA TYR A 13 24.04 -54.82 -1.58
C TYR A 13 24.10 -56.34 -1.78
N SER A 14 23.69 -57.09 -0.76
CA SER A 14 23.80 -58.55 -0.71
C SER A 14 22.86 -59.23 -1.72
N SER A 15 21.89 -58.48 -2.27
CA SER A 15 21.02 -58.89 -3.37
C SER A 15 20.50 -57.68 -4.16
N LEU A 16 20.10 -57.91 -5.43
CA LEU A 16 19.50 -56.89 -6.29
C LEU A 16 18.23 -56.26 -5.68
N GLN A 17 17.47 -57.03 -4.91
CA GLN A 17 16.29 -56.55 -4.17
C GLN A 17 16.67 -55.52 -3.10
N GLU A 18 17.76 -55.77 -2.36
CA GLU A 18 18.25 -54.91 -1.29
C GLU A 18 18.80 -53.59 -1.87
N GLU A 19 19.47 -53.65 -3.02
CA GLU A 19 19.89 -52.49 -3.80
C GLU A 19 18.73 -51.63 -4.28
N ALA A 20 17.69 -52.26 -4.84
CA ALA A 20 16.50 -51.57 -5.29
C ALA A 20 15.78 -50.85 -4.12
N ILE A 21 15.69 -51.49 -2.96
CA ILE A 21 15.10 -50.91 -1.75
C ILE A 21 15.95 -49.73 -1.24
N GLY A 22 17.27 -49.90 -1.17
CA GLY A 22 18.20 -48.85 -0.74
C GLY A 22 18.15 -47.61 -1.63
N LYS A 23 18.22 -47.80 -2.95
CA LYS A 23 18.09 -46.73 -3.94
C LYS A 23 16.73 -46.05 -3.89
N THR A 24 15.65 -46.80 -3.72
CA THR A 24 14.28 -46.23 -3.59
C THR A 24 14.15 -45.38 -2.33
N LYS A 25 14.75 -45.79 -1.20
CA LYS A 25 14.77 -44.98 0.03
C LYS A 25 15.56 -43.69 -0.15
N LYS A 26 16.76 -43.77 -0.75
CA LYS A 26 17.59 -42.59 -1.07
C LYS A 26 16.83 -41.63 -2.00
N LEU A 27 16.19 -42.15 -3.05
CA LEU A 27 15.37 -41.36 -3.98
C LEU A 27 14.20 -40.67 -3.27
N LYS A 28 13.44 -41.37 -2.43
CA LYS A 28 12.34 -40.77 -1.65
C LYS A 28 12.83 -39.64 -0.74
N LYS A 29 13.98 -39.82 -0.10
CA LYS A 29 14.58 -38.79 0.76
C LYS A 29 14.97 -37.54 -0.04
N VAL A 30 15.68 -37.73 -1.15
CA VAL A 30 16.10 -36.61 -2.03
C VAL A 30 14.89 -35.92 -2.65
N PHE A 31 13.87 -36.67 -3.05
CA PHE A 31 12.63 -36.11 -3.55
C PHE A 31 11.91 -35.27 -2.49
N GLY A 32 11.85 -35.74 -1.24
CA GLY A 32 11.31 -34.96 -0.13
C GLY A 32 12.06 -33.65 0.09
N LEU A 33 13.40 -33.69 0.08
CA LEU A 33 14.24 -32.49 0.19
C LEU A 33 14.00 -31.52 -0.97
N LEU A 34 13.90 -32.03 -2.20
CA LEU A 34 13.59 -31.23 -3.38
C LEU A 34 12.23 -30.56 -3.26
N MET A 35 11.21 -31.27 -2.81
CA MET A 35 9.87 -30.71 -2.63
C MET A 35 9.84 -29.66 -1.51
N SER A 36 10.58 -29.87 -0.41
CA SER A 36 10.77 -28.86 0.65
C SER A 36 11.42 -27.60 0.09
N ALA A 37 12.56 -27.75 -0.60
CA ALA A 37 13.27 -26.62 -1.19
C ALA A 37 12.42 -25.86 -2.22
N LYS A 38 11.56 -26.56 -2.99
CA LYS A 38 10.61 -25.92 -3.90
C LYS A 38 9.53 -25.12 -3.17
N ALA A 39 9.02 -25.65 -2.06
CA ALA A 39 8.03 -24.95 -1.23
C ALA A 39 8.67 -23.70 -0.61
N GLU A 40 9.85 -23.83 -0.02
CA GLU A 40 10.63 -22.72 0.54
C GLU A 40 10.90 -21.63 -0.51
N LEU A 41 11.28 -22.00 -1.74
CA LEU A 41 11.47 -21.04 -2.83
C LEU A 41 10.18 -20.29 -3.16
N ALA A 42 9.04 -20.99 -3.21
CA ALA A 42 7.75 -20.37 -3.50
C ALA A 42 7.34 -19.38 -2.39
N ASP A 43 7.58 -19.75 -1.13
CA ASP A 43 7.29 -18.90 0.02
C ASP A 43 8.15 -17.63 -0.01
N LEU A 44 9.45 -17.75 -0.27
CA LEU A 44 10.38 -16.62 -0.43
C LEU A 44 9.98 -15.70 -1.59
N GLN A 45 9.61 -16.27 -2.74
CA GLN A 45 9.14 -15.49 -3.88
C GLN A 45 7.87 -14.70 -3.54
N HIS A 46 6.94 -15.31 -2.82
CA HIS A 46 5.72 -14.62 -2.42
C HIS A 46 6.00 -13.50 -1.42
N GLU A 47 6.87 -13.73 -0.44
CA GLU A 47 7.30 -12.70 0.52
C GLU A 47 7.97 -11.53 -0.20
N HIS A 48 8.95 -11.81 -1.05
CA HIS A 48 9.63 -10.80 -1.85
C HIS A 48 8.64 -9.99 -2.69
N GLN A 49 7.66 -10.64 -3.32
CA GLN A 49 6.63 -9.95 -4.11
C GLN A 49 5.79 -8.99 -3.24
N ARG A 50 5.43 -9.37 -2.01
CA ARG A 50 4.69 -8.50 -1.08
C ARG A 50 5.55 -7.31 -0.64
N GLU A 51 6.82 -7.53 -0.34
CA GLU A 51 7.76 -6.46 0.01
C GLU A 51 7.93 -5.46 -1.14
N MET A 52 8.12 -5.97 -2.36
CA MET A 52 8.21 -5.15 -3.56
C MET A 52 6.95 -4.32 -3.78
N GLU A 53 5.77 -4.90 -3.61
CA GLU A 53 4.50 -4.19 -3.70
C GLU A 53 4.40 -3.06 -2.65
N GLY A 54 4.78 -3.35 -1.40
CA GLY A 54 4.81 -2.35 -0.33
C GLY A 54 5.77 -1.19 -0.60
N LEU A 55 6.96 -1.49 -1.13
CA LEU A 55 7.92 -0.45 -1.54
C LEU A 55 7.38 0.40 -2.69
N LEU A 56 6.78 -0.23 -3.71
CA LEU A 56 6.18 0.49 -4.83
C LEU A 56 5.04 1.40 -4.38
N ASP A 57 4.21 0.97 -3.44
CA ASP A 57 3.14 1.79 -2.88
C ASP A 57 3.68 2.98 -2.08
N SER A 58 4.74 2.77 -1.29
CA SER A 58 5.44 3.86 -0.60
C SER A 58 5.97 4.89 -1.60
N VAL A 59 6.66 4.44 -2.67
CA VAL A 59 7.16 5.31 -3.74
C VAL A 59 6.03 6.11 -4.38
N ARG A 60 4.91 5.45 -4.71
CA ARG A 60 3.73 6.15 -5.27
C ARG A 60 3.17 7.20 -4.30
N SER A 61 3.14 6.90 -3.00
CA SER A 61 2.67 7.84 -1.98
C SER A 61 3.58 9.05 -1.87
N LEU A 62 4.89 8.82 -1.71
CA LEU A 62 5.89 9.88 -1.63
C LEU A 62 5.90 10.75 -2.89
N THR A 63 5.75 10.14 -4.08
CA THR A 63 5.65 10.89 -5.35
C THR A 63 4.42 11.80 -5.37
N ARG A 64 3.27 11.35 -4.85
CA ARG A 64 2.07 12.20 -4.78
C ARG A 64 2.27 13.36 -3.81
N GLU A 65 2.86 13.09 -2.65
CA GLU A 65 3.15 14.11 -1.65
C GLU A 65 4.14 15.16 -2.17
N LEU A 66 5.22 14.73 -2.81
CA LEU A 66 6.20 15.62 -3.43
C LEU A 66 5.53 16.52 -4.48
N LYS A 67 4.74 15.94 -5.40
CA LYS A 67 4.02 16.72 -6.42
C LYS A 67 3.04 17.73 -5.81
N LEU A 68 2.40 17.37 -4.69
CA LEU A 68 1.53 18.28 -3.96
C LEU A 68 2.33 19.44 -3.38
N GLN A 69 3.47 19.16 -2.75
CA GLN A 69 4.36 20.19 -2.19
C GLN A 69 4.92 21.10 -3.30
N GLU A 70 5.38 20.56 -4.42
CA GLU A 70 5.81 21.30 -5.61
C GLU A 70 4.70 22.24 -6.11
N MET A 71 3.49 21.71 -6.29
CA MET A 71 2.34 22.51 -6.75
C MET A 71 1.99 23.64 -5.77
N ILE A 72 2.08 23.40 -4.46
CA ILE A 72 1.88 24.42 -3.43
C ILE A 72 2.97 25.50 -3.55
N ILE A 73 4.23 25.10 -3.68
CA ILE A 73 5.35 26.02 -3.84
C ILE A 73 5.15 26.90 -5.07
N ASP A 74 4.82 26.31 -6.22
CA ASP A 74 4.61 27.02 -7.48
C ASP A 74 3.41 27.99 -7.43
N SER A 75 2.35 27.61 -6.72
CA SER A 75 1.13 28.41 -6.63
C SER A 75 1.26 29.61 -5.68
N PHE A 76 2.06 29.49 -4.62
CA PHE A 76 2.08 30.46 -3.52
C PHE A 76 3.41 31.21 -3.37
N ILE A 77 4.52 30.72 -3.94
CA ILE A 77 5.85 31.31 -3.77
C ILE A 77 6.41 31.73 -5.13
N PRO A 78 6.52 33.03 -5.42
CA PRO A 78 7.19 33.52 -6.63
C PRO A 78 8.66 33.05 -6.73
N LEU A 79 9.13 32.72 -7.94
CA LEU A 79 10.48 32.15 -8.18
C LEU A 79 11.62 32.92 -7.49
N HIS A 80 11.64 34.25 -7.60
CA HIS A 80 12.70 35.07 -7.02
C HIS A 80 12.78 35.03 -5.48
N TYR A 81 11.71 34.58 -4.81
CA TYR A 81 11.73 34.29 -3.37
C TYR A 81 12.18 32.86 -3.07
N GLN A 82 11.94 31.90 -3.97
CA GLN A 82 12.44 30.53 -3.82
C GLN A 82 13.98 30.51 -3.77
N ASP A 83 14.64 31.20 -4.71
CA ASP A 83 16.11 31.33 -4.74
C ASP A 83 16.68 31.88 -3.43
N LYS A 84 15.97 32.84 -2.82
CA LYS A 84 16.37 33.41 -1.53
C LYS A 84 16.18 32.39 -0.40
N LEU A 85 15.05 31.69 -0.37
CA LEU A 85 14.78 30.68 0.65
C LEU A 85 15.84 29.58 0.63
N GLU A 86 16.23 29.10 -0.54
CA GLU A 86 17.28 28.09 -0.70
C GLU A 86 18.63 28.55 -0.12
N GLN A 87 19.01 29.81 -0.32
CA GLN A 87 20.26 30.36 0.24
C GLN A 87 20.28 30.47 1.76
N TYR A 88 19.11 30.66 2.38
CA TYR A 88 18.98 30.85 3.82
C TYR A 88 18.53 29.59 4.58
N MET A 89 18.19 28.51 3.86
CA MET A 89 17.82 27.23 4.43
C MET A 89 19.07 26.34 4.62
N HIS A 90 19.12 25.59 5.72
CA HIS A 90 20.16 24.59 5.94
C HIS A 90 19.57 23.36 6.62
N TRP A 91 20.11 22.19 6.31
CA TRP A 91 19.73 20.96 6.97
C TRP A 91 20.46 20.84 8.31
N ASN A 92 19.73 20.53 9.37
CA ASN A 92 20.30 20.25 10.68
C ASN A 92 20.26 18.73 10.93
N GLU A 93 21.43 18.07 10.87
CA GLU A 93 21.55 16.62 11.05
C GLU A 93 21.21 16.15 12.47
N ASP A 94 21.43 16.97 13.50
CA ASP A 94 21.21 16.59 14.90
C ASP A 94 19.73 16.43 15.23
N ILE A 95 18.87 17.22 14.58
CA ILE A 95 17.42 17.24 14.80
C ILE A 95 16.68 16.57 13.63
N GLY A 96 17.31 16.47 12.46
CA GLY A 96 16.72 15.89 11.25
C GLY A 96 15.66 16.79 10.61
N GLU A 97 15.86 18.12 10.65
CA GLU A 97 14.91 19.09 10.12
C GLU A 97 15.59 20.22 9.32
N TRP A 98 14.87 20.78 8.35
CA TRP A 98 15.28 21.98 7.62
C TRP A 98 15.08 23.22 8.48
N GLN A 99 16.14 24.02 8.65
CA GLN A 99 16.12 25.25 9.42
C GLN A 99 16.37 26.46 8.52
N LEU A 100 15.45 27.43 8.58
CA LEU A 100 15.58 28.70 7.88
C LEU A 100 16.22 29.75 8.82
N LYS A 101 17.24 30.44 8.34
CA LYS A 101 17.91 31.52 9.10
C LYS A 101 16.89 32.63 9.42
N CYS A 102 17.00 33.19 10.63
CA CYS A 102 16.18 34.34 11.05
C CYS A 102 14.65 34.09 11.05
N VAL A 103 14.18 32.84 11.14
CA VAL A 103 12.74 32.50 11.17
C VAL A 103 11.94 33.28 12.22
N ALA A 104 12.55 33.56 13.38
CA ALA A 104 11.93 34.34 14.45
C ALA A 104 11.48 35.75 14.00
N TYR A 105 12.06 36.29 12.92
CA TYR A 105 11.75 37.61 12.38
C TYR A 105 10.72 37.57 11.23
N THR A 106 10.16 36.39 10.91
CA THR A 106 9.09 36.28 9.93
C THR A 106 7.77 36.81 10.51
N GLY A 107 6.91 37.38 9.66
CA GLY A 107 5.65 38.01 10.09
C GLY A 107 4.73 37.10 10.92
N ASN A 108 4.74 35.79 10.67
CA ASN A 108 3.97 34.81 11.45
C ASN A 108 4.52 34.64 12.87
N ASN A 109 5.85 34.69 13.04
CA ASN A 109 6.51 34.55 14.34
C ASN A 109 6.58 35.86 15.13
N MET A 110 6.61 37.01 14.44
CA MET A 110 6.63 38.34 15.07
C MET A 110 5.23 38.88 15.42
N ARG A 111 4.17 38.32 14.84
CA ARG A 111 2.80 38.65 15.25
C ARG A 111 2.65 38.27 16.72
N LYS A 112 2.48 39.27 17.59
CA LYS A 112 1.89 39.06 18.92
C LYS A 112 0.65 38.22 18.69
N GLN A 113 0.52 37.06 19.33
CA GLN A 113 -0.71 36.30 19.25
C GLN A 113 -1.83 37.28 19.58
N LEU A 114 -2.64 37.64 18.57
CA LEU A 114 -3.93 38.23 18.82
C LEU A 114 -4.59 37.26 19.79
N PRO A 115 -5.19 37.73 20.89
CA PRO A 115 -5.89 36.83 21.79
C PRO A 115 -6.89 36.08 20.93
N VAL A 116 -6.57 34.82 20.63
CA VAL A 116 -7.53 33.82 20.22
C VAL A 116 -8.63 33.99 21.24
N HIS A 117 -9.88 34.20 20.84
CA HIS A 117 -11.03 34.34 21.74
C HIS A 117 -10.99 33.26 22.84
N SER A 118 -10.27 33.53 23.92
CA SER A 118 -10.07 32.69 25.11
C SER A 118 -10.68 33.43 26.28
N ALA A 119 -11.86 34.02 26.03
CA ALA A 119 -12.72 34.65 27.01
C ALA A 119 -14.16 34.69 26.48
N SER A 120 -14.71 33.53 26.14
CA SER A 120 -16.15 33.31 26.28
C SER A 120 -16.37 31.89 26.78
N HIS A 121 -16.17 31.70 28.08
CA HIS A 121 -16.81 30.62 28.80
C HIS A 121 -18.32 30.62 28.45
N GLY A 122 -18.82 29.53 27.87
CA GLY A 122 -20.24 29.18 27.95
C GLY A 122 -21.15 29.43 26.75
N LYS A 123 -20.65 29.57 25.52
CA LYS A 123 -21.50 29.33 24.33
C LYS A 123 -20.94 28.18 23.52
N GLU A 124 -21.64 27.05 23.55
CA GLU A 124 -21.42 25.93 22.65
C GLU A 124 -21.33 26.45 21.22
N TYR A 125 -20.19 26.20 20.57
CA TYR A 125 -20.05 26.43 19.15
C TYR A 125 -20.92 25.40 18.42
N GLN A 126 -22.12 25.81 18.01
CA GLN A 126 -22.90 25.02 17.06
C GLN A 126 -22.35 25.32 15.66
N PRO A 127 -21.78 24.32 14.96
CA PRO A 127 -21.34 24.53 13.59
C PRO A 127 -22.55 24.94 12.73
N PRO A 128 -22.38 25.89 11.78
CA PRO A 128 -23.46 26.28 10.87
C PRO A 128 -24.03 25.05 10.16
N ASP A 129 -25.36 24.93 10.14
CA ASP A 129 -26.03 23.85 9.41
C ASP A 129 -25.83 24.03 7.91
N MET A 130 -24.92 23.25 7.34
CA MET A 130 -24.59 23.23 5.91
C MET A 130 -25.45 22.22 5.13
N SER A 131 -26.50 21.67 5.73
CA SER A 131 -27.38 20.67 5.10
C SER A 131 -27.98 21.14 3.76
N HIS A 132 -28.08 22.45 3.56
CA HIS A 132 -28.64 23.06 2.35
C HIS A 132 -27.61 23.21 1.21
N VAL A 133 -26.32 23.11 1.52
CA VAL A 133 -25.21 23.29 0.55
C VAL A 133 -24.86 21.94 -0.09
N TYR A 134 -25.03 20.85 0.65
CA TYR A 134 -24.78 19.51 0.15
C TYR A 134 -26.06 18.91 -0.43
N LEU A 135 -26.12 18.80 -1.76
CA LEU A 135 -27.01 17.86 -2.41
C LEU A 135 -26.59 16.46 -1.98
N THR A 136 -27.33 15.86 -1.05
CA THR A 136 -27.18 14.44 -0.76
C THR A 136 -27.61 13.67 -2.00
N TYR A 137 -26.77 12.72 -2.44
CA TYR A 137 -27.17 11.77 -3.46
C TYR A 137 -28.24 10.86 -2.85
N SER A 138 -29.50 11.30 -2.89
CA SER A 138 -30.63 10.43 -2.63
C SER A 138 -30.63 9.35 -3.70
N SER A 139 -30.47 8.11 -3.25
CA SER A 139 -30.70 6.86 -3.98
C SER A 139 -32.12 6.78 -4.59
N ASP A 140 -33.02 7.71 -4.24
CA ASP A 140 -34.38 7.79 -4.76
C ASP A 140 -34.53 8.31 -6.21
N ARG A 141 -33.46 8.79 -6.85
CA ARG A 141 -33.49 8.96 -8.32
C ARG A 141 -33.55 7.63 -9.08
N ALA A 142 -33.27 6.50 -8.43
CA ALA A 142 -33.46 5.18 -9.02
C ALA A 142 -34.91 4.67 -8.92
N ALA A 143 -35.69 5.12 -7.94
CA ALA A 143 -37.07 4.66 -7.73
C ALA A 143 -38.06 5.34 -8.68
N THR A 144 -37.84 6.63 -9.01
CA THR A 144 -38.69 7.38 -9.95
C THR A 144 -38.52 6.98 -11.41
N ALA A 145 -37.41 6.32 -11.77
CA ALA A 145 -37.20 5.75 -13.11
C ALA A 145 -37.99 4.45 -13.36
N ARG A 146 -38.48 3.78 -12.30
CA ARG A 146 -39.20 2.49 -12.41
C ARG A 146 -40.71 2.64 -12.61
N ALA A 147 -41.27 3.83 -12.38
CA ALA A 147 -42.70 4.11 -12.52
C ALA A 147 -43.13 4.54 -13.94
N SER A 148 -42.20 4.93 -14.83
CA SER A 148 -42.56 5.40 -16.19
C SER A 148 -42.58 4.31 -17.27
N ARG A 149 -42.25 3.05 -16.95
CA ARG A 149 -42.27 1.93 -17.89
C ARG A 149 -43.46 0.99 -17.67
N LYS A 150 -44.68 1.53 -17.74
CA LYS A 150 -45.89 0.74 -18.00
C LYS A 150 -46.67 1.43 -19.11
N GLY A 151 -46.48 0.97 -20.35
CA GLY A 151 -47.31 1.39 -21.47
C GLY A 151 -46.72 1.07 -22.84
N LYS A 152 -47.37 0.10 -23.51
CA LYS A 152 -47.40 -0.17 -24.96
C LYS A 152 -46.39 -1.19 -25.53
N SER A 153 -46.97 -2.37 -25.71
CA SER A 153 -46.70 -3.53 -26.56
C SER A 153 -46.32 -3.25 -28.02
N ALA A 154 -45.44 -4.10 -28.59
CA ALA A 154 -45.60 -4.75 -29.91
C ALA A 154 -44.42 -5.71 -30.26
N GLY A 155 -44.72 -6.88 -30.85
CA GLY A 155 -43.86 -7.70 -31.73
C GLY A 155 -42.82 -8.61 -31.04
N GLN A 156 -43.06 -9.91 -30.78
CA GLN A 156 -43.12 -11.09 -31.67
C GLN A 156 -41.73 -11.67 -32.07
N GLY A 157 -41.44 -12.92 -31.65
CA GLY A 157 -40.38 -13.79 -32.21
C GLY A 157 -39.53 -14.58 -31.19
N PRO A 158 -39.27 -15.90 -31.35
CA PRO A 158 -39.06 -16.83 -30.23
C PRO A 158 -37.59 -17.21 -29.90
N ARG A 159 -37.42 -17.78 -28.69
CA ARG A 159 -36.23 -18.51 -28.14
C ARG A 159 -35.75 -19.67 -29.05
N PRO A 160 -34.51 -20.19 -28.91
CA PRO A 160 -34.20 -21.33 -28.01
C PRO A 160 -32.80 -21.25 -27.34
N SER A 161 -32.63 -21.75 -26.09
CA SER A 161 -32.04 -23.07 -25.69
C SER A 161 -30.49 -23.11 -25.81
N SER A 162 -29.66 -23.66 -24.92
CA SER A 162 -29.77 -24.49 -23.71
C SER A 162 -28.35 -24.64 -23.13
N TYR A 163 -28.27 -24.92 -21.83
CA TYR A 163 -27.26 -25.74 -21.14
C TYR A 163 -25.85 -25.91 -21.74
N ARG A 164 -24.84 -25.54 -20.96
CA ARG A 164 -24.00 -26.53 -20.27
C ARG A 164 -23.34 -25.92 -19.04
#